data_AF-E0XJY9-F1
#
_entry.id   AF-E0XJY9-F1
#
_cell.length_a   1.000
_cell.length_b   1.000
_cell.length_c   1.000
_cell.angle_alpha   90.00
_cell.angle_beta   90.00
_cell.angle_gamma   90.00
#
_symmetry.space_group_name_H-M   'P 1'
#
loop_
_entity.id
_entity.type
_entity.pdbx_description
1 polymer ?
#
loop_
_entity_poly.entity_id
_entity_poly.type
_entity_poly.pdbx_seq_one_letter_code
_entity_poly.pdbx_strand_id
1 'polypeptide(L)'
;SLSTFARVNPFGFVETPYRKVVSGRVTDQIDYLTADEEDRHVKAQANTPLSPDGTFAEDRVLVRRKGGEVEFIPPDEVDYMDVSPRQMVSVATAMIPFLEHDDANRAL
;
A
#
# COMPACT_ATOMS: atom_id res chain seq x y z
N SER A 1 7.33 -12.82 11.75
CA SER A 1 6.72 -13.52 10.60
C SER A 1 6.83 -12.63 9.37
N LEU A 2 6.75 -13.18 8.15
CA LEU A 2 6.69 -12.39 6.92
C LEU A 2 5.25 -11.92 6.67
N SER A 3 5.08 -10.71 6.14
CA SER A 3 3.77 -10.20 5.72
C SER A 3 3.21 -11.02 4.55
N THR A 4 1.88 -11.08 4.43
CA THR A 4 1.18 -11.99 3.52
C THR A 4 1.61 -11.88 2.05
N PHE A 5 1.98 -10.68 1.61
CA PHE A 5 2.32 -10.40 0.21
C PHE A 5 3.81 -10.16 -0.04
N ALA A 6 4.64 -10.17 1.01
CA ALA A 6 6.05 -9.88 0.88
C ALA A 6 6.80 -11.05 0.22
N ARG A 7 7.81 -10.74 -0.58
CA ARG A 7 8.73 -11.71 -1.19
C ARG A 7 10.18 -11.32 -0.94
N VAL A 8 11.10 -12.26 -1.09
CA VAL A 8 12.54 -12.01 -1.00
C VAL A 8 13.13 -12.06 -2.40
N ASN A 9 13.87 -11.04 -2.80
CA ASN A 9 14.54 -10.98 -4.10
C ASN A 9 15.89 -11.73 -4.08
N PRO A 10 16.56 -11.96 -5.23
CA PRO A 10 17.81 -12.73 -5.28
C PRO A 10 18.97 -12.13 -4.47
N PHE A 11 18.90 -10.85 -4.13
CA PHE A 11 19.89 -10.16 -3.30
C PHE A 11 19.58 -10.23 -1.80
N GLY A 12 18.46 -10.85 -1.42
CA GLY A 12 18.05 -11.03 -0.03
C GLY A 12 17.21 -9.89 0.54
N PHE A 13 16.81 -8.90 -0.27
CA PHE A 13 15.93 -7.82 0.17
C PHE A 13 14.47 -8.25 0.14
N VAL A 14 13.70 -7.75 1.12
CA VAL A 14 12.25 -7.93 1.15
C VAL A 14 11.61 -6.91 0.21
N GLU A 15 10.73 -7.39 -0.66
CA GLU A 15 9.94 -6.58 -1.59
C GLU A 15 8.45 -6.73 -1.30
N THR A 16 7.71 -5.66 -1.52
CA THR A 16 6.25 -5.62 -1.37
C THR A 16 5.60 -5.18 -2.69
N PRO A 17 4.49 -5.82 -3.11
CA PRO A 17 3.82 -5.45 -4.35
C PRO A 17 2.98 -4.17 -4.19
N TYR A 18 2.99 -3.35 -5.23
CA TYR A 18 2.23 -2.11 -5.35
C TYR A 18 1.55 -2.02 -6.72
N ARG A 19 0.34 -1.47 -6.78
CA ARG A 19 -0.33 -1.12 -8.05
C ARG A 19 0.23 0.19 -8.56
N LYS A 20 0.66 0.21 -9.82
CA LYS A 20 1.18 1.42 -10.46
C LYS A 20 0.06 2.40 -10.78
N VAL A 21 0.29 3.68 -10.47
CA VAL A 21 -0.60 4.79 -10.85
C VAL A 21 0.05 5.54 -12.01
N VAL A 22 -0.74 5.82 -13.04
CA VAL A 22 -0.31 6.59 -14.20
C VAL A 22 -1.33 7.68 -14.47
N SER A 23 -0.91 8.94 -14.37
CA SER A 23 -1.76 10.12 -14.62
C SER A 23 -3.07 10.09 -13.81
N GLY A 24 -2.97 9.81 -12.50
CA GLY A 24 -4.12 9.75 -11.59
C GLY A 24 -5.04 8.53 -11.78
N ARG A 25 -4.65 7.56 -12.60
CA ARG A 25 -5.37 6.30 -12.81
C ARG A 25 -4.60 5.13 -12.24
N VAL A 26 -5.23 4.35 -11.36
CA VAL A 26 -4.68 3.12 -10.82
C VAL A 26 -4.78 2.02 -11.88
N THR A 27 -3.66 1.36 -12.16
CA THR A 27 -3.57 0.30 -13.16
C THR A 27 -3.56 -1.08 -12.52
N ASP A 28 -3.62 -2.12 -13.35
CA ASP A 28 -3.45 -3.52 -12.92
C ASP A 28 -1.99 -3.96 -12.98
N GLN A 29 -1.06 -3.07 -13.37
CA GLN A 29 0.36 -3.35 -13.31
C GLN A 29 0.81 -3.38 -11.85
N ILE A 30 1.41 -4.50 -11.45
CA ILE A 30 1.97 -4.70 -10.12
C ILE A 30 3.49 -4.67 -10.22
N ASP A 31 4.10 -3.69 -9.57
CA ASP A 31 5.54 -3.60 -9.41
C ASP A 31 5.89 -3.96 -7.96
N TYR A 32 6.97 -4.72 -7.77
CA TYR A 32 7.48 -5.07 -6.45
C TYR A 32 8.60 -4.12 -6.10
N LEU A 33 8.48 -3.46 -4.95
CA LEU A 33 9.42 -2.45 -4.51
C LEU A 33 10.15 -2.94 -3.26
N THR A 34 11.46 -2.74 -3.23
CA THR A 34 12.26 -2.78 -2.01
C THR A 34 12.01 -1.53 -1.16
N ALA A 35 12.42 -1.54 0.12
CA ALA A 35 12.25 -0.40 1.02
C ALA A 35 12.89 0.89 0.48
N ASP A 36 14.10 0.81 -0.08
CA ASP A 36 14.81 1.97 -0.65
C ASP A 36 14.09 2.52 -1.90
N GLU A 37 13.45 1.66 -2.68
CA GLU A 37 12.67 2.07 -3.84
C GLU A 37 11.36 2.72 -3.40
N GLU A 38 10.66 2.11 -2.45
CA GLU A 38 9.42 2.62 -1.87
C GLU A 38 9.56 4.05 -1.31
N ASP A 39 10.70 4.34 -0.67
CA ASP A 39 11.03 5.65 -0.10
C ASP A 39 11.14 6.78 -1.13
N ARG A 40 11.30 6.45 -2.41
CA ARG A 40 11.37 7.42 -3.52
C ARG A 40 10.01 7.75 -4.12
N HIS A 41 8.96 7.05 -3.69
CA HIS A 41 7.63 7.14 -4.27
C HIS A 41 6.59 7.61 -3.26
N VAL A 42 5.47 8.11 -3.78
CA VAL A 42 4.30 8.48 -2.99
C VAL A 42 3.20 7.44 -3.17
N LYS A 43 2.72 6.85 -2.07
CA LYS A 43 1.84 5.67 -2.11
C LYS A 43 0.50 5.94 -1.45
N ALA A 44 -0.59 5.68 -2.17
CA ALA A 44 -1.95 5.72 -1.66
C ALA A 44 -2.34 4.41 -0.93
N GLN A 45 -3.34 4.49 -0.05
CA GLN A 45 -3.86 3.34 0.67
C GLN A 45 -4.79 2.48 -0.21
N ALA A 46 -4.89 1.19 0.09
CA ALA A 46 -5.69 0.24 -0.69
C ALA A 46 -7.21 0.52 -0.63
N ASN A 47 -7.67 1.21 0.41
CA ASN A 47 -9.07 1.55 0.64
C ASN A 47 -9.47 2.93 0.07
N THR A 48 -8.55 3.64 -0.60
CA THR A 48 -8.88 4.92 -1.24
C THR A 48 -9.98 4.72 -2.29
N PRO A 49 -11.09 5.48 -2.24
CA PRO A 49 -12.18 5.36 -3.21
C PRO A 49 -11.72 5.62 -4.65
N LEU A 50 -12.09 4.71 -5.56
CA LEU A 50 -11.83 4.83 -6.99
C LEU A 50 -13.14 4.92 -7.78
N SER A 51 -13.10 5.66 -8.87
CA SER A 51 -14.14 5.67 -9.90
C SER A 51 -14.13 4.35 -10.71
N PRO A 52 -15.22 4.01 -11.42
CA PRO A 52 -15.31 2.77 -12.19
C PRO A 52 -14.24 2.60 -13.29
N ASP A 53 -13.66 3.70 -13.77
CA ASP A 53 -12.57 3.73 -14.73
C ASP A 53 -11.18 3.62 -14.08
N GLY A 54 -11.10 3.55 -12.75
CA GLY A 54 -9.87 3.38 -11.99
C GLY A 54 -9.16 4.68 -11.64
N THR A 55 -9.74 5.86 -11.89
CA THR A 55 -9.22 7.11 -11.33
C THR A 55 -9.59 7.25 -9.86
N PHE A 56 -8.89 8.10 -9.13
CA PHE A 56 -9.32 8.47 -7.78
C PHE A 56 -10.65 9.22 -7.82
N ALA A 57 -11.55 8.91 -6.89
CA ALA A 57 -12.87 9.53 -6.81
C ALA A 57 -12.87 10.89 -6.09
N GLU A 58 -11.78 11.20 -5.37
CA GLU A 58 -11.60 12.43 -4.60
C GLU A 58 -10.47 13.28 -5.19
N ASP A 59 -10.58 14.60 -5.04
CA ASP A 59 -9.59 15.57 -5.53
C ASP A 59 -8.30 15.59 -4.69
N ARG A 60 -8.31 14.97 -3.51
CA ARG A 60 -7.13 14.79 -2.66
C ARG A 60 -7.10 13.39 -2.09
N VAL A 61 -5.94 12.76 -2.16
CA VAL A 61 -5.72 11.37 -1.76
C VAL A 61 -4.80 11.34 -0.54
N LEU A 62 -5.19 10.57 0.48
CA LEU A 62 -4.33 10.29 1.63
C LEU A 62 -3.19 9.36 1.21
N VAL A 63 -1.95 9.82 1.38
CA VAL A 63 -0.75 9.11 0.96
C VAL A 63 0.28 8.98 2.08
N ARG A 64 1.19 8.01 1.92
CA ARG A 64 2.41 7.87 2.72
C ARG A 64 3.61 8.32 1.90
N ARG A 65 4.43 9.22 2.47
CA ARG A 65 5.72 9.68 1.92
C ARG A 65 6.88 9.06 2.69
N LYS A 66 8.11 9.38 2.25
CA LYS A 66 9.34 8.97 2.94
C LYS A 66 9.30 9.35 4.42
N GLY A 67 9.84 8.47 5.28
CA GLY A 67 9.88 8.73 6.73
C GLY A 67 8.55 8.52 7.46
N GLY A 68 7.53 8.00 6.77
CA GLY A 68 6.22 7.70 7.36
C GLY A 68 5.30 8.91 7.47
N GLU A 69 5.64 10.03 6.83
CA GLU A 69 4.78 11.20 6.78
C GLU A 69 3.49 10.90 6.02
N VAL A 70 2.38 11.39 6.55
CA VAL A 70 1.04 11.20 5.99
C VAL A 70 0.50 12.56 5.54
N GLU A 71 0.10 12.66 4.29
CA GLU A 71 -0.36 13.91 3.67
C GLU A 71 -1.53 13.65 2.72
N PHE A 72 -2.32 14.70 2.45
CA PHE A 72 -3.30 14.70 1.37
C PHE A 72 -2.73 15.40 0.14
N ILE A 73 -2.68 14.74 -1.01
CA ILE A 73 -2.10 15.31 -2.23
C ILE A 73 -3.03 15.13 -3.44
N PRO A 74 -2.85 15.91 -4.52
CA PRO A 74 -3.54 15.69 -5.78
C PRO A 74 -3.32 14.28 -6.36
N PRO A 75 -4.33 13.65 -7.01
CA PRO A 75 -4.24 12.32 -7.64
C PRO A 75 -3.08 12.13 -8.63
N ASP A 76 -2.68 13.19 -9.32
CA ASP A 76 -1.61 13.21 -10.32
C ASP A 76 -0.20 13.13 -9.72
N GLU A 77 -0.06 13.42 -8.42
CA GLU A 77 1.19 13.27 -7.67
C GLU A 77 1.35 11.87 -7.03
N VAL A 78 0.37 10.97 -7.20
CA VAL A 78 0.42 9.60 -6.65
C VAL A 78 1.14 8.67 -7.62
N ASP A 79 2.18 7.97 -7.15
CA ASP A 79 2.96 7.03 -7.97
C ASP A 79 2.41 5.58 -7.89
N TYR A 80 2.00 5.17 -6.69
CA TYR A 80 1.60 3.79 -6.40
C TYR A 80 0.42 3.71 -5.43
N MET A 81 -0.23 2.56 -5.37
CA MET A 81 -1.29 2.24 -4.41
C MET A 81 -1.06 0.85 -3.81
N ASP A 82 -1.33 0.68 -2.51
CA ASP A 82 -1.30 -0.63 -1.84
C ASP A 82 -2.20 -1.63 -2.59
N VAL A 83 -1.78 -2.89 -2.70
CA VAL A 83 -2.58 -3.94 -3.37
C VAL A 83 -3.73 -4.44 -2.50
N SER A 84 -3.63 -4.30 -1.18
CA SER A 84 -4.62 -4.81 -0.23
C SER A 84 -4.50 -4.13 1.13
N PRO A 85 -5.63 -3.91 1.86
CA PRO A 85 -5.58 -3.46 3.26
C PRO A 85 -4.82 -4.43 4.18
N ARG A 86 -4.68 -5.70 3.79
CA ARG A 86 -3.97 -6.74 4.54
C ARG A 86 -2.48 -6.84 4.18
N GLN A 87 -1.96 -5.92 3.39
CA GLN A 87 -0.56 -5.95 2.91
C GLN A 87 0.46 -5.95 4.05
N MET A 88 0.16 -5.27 5.15
CA MET A 88 1.08 -5.17 6.30
C MET A 88 1.03 -6.37 7.25
N VAL A 89 -0.04 -7.18 7.24
CA VAL A 89 -0.25 -8.24 8.24
C VAL A 89 0.27 -9.60 7.79
N SER A 90 0.71 -10.40 8.76
CA SER A 90 1.12 -11.79 8.52
C SER A 90 -0.08 -12.71 8.29
N VAL A 91 0.16 -13.92 7.76
CA VAL A 91 -0.90 -14.91 7.49
C VAL A 91 -1.72 -15.23 8.75
N ALA A 92 -1.06 -15.39 9.90
CA ALA A 92 -1.75 -15.68 11.17
C ALA A 92 -2.64 -14.51 11.60
N THR A 93 -2.08 -13.30 11.57
CA THR A 93 -2.78 -12.07 11.95
C THR A 93 -3.96 -11.77 11.01
N ALA A 94 -3.83 -12.07 9.72
CA ALA A 94 -4.88 -11.87 8.71
C ALA A 94 -6.12 -12.75 8.91
N MET A 95 -6.03 -13.79 9.75
CA MET A 95 -7.15 -14.67 10.09
C MET A 95 -7.95 -14.20 11.31
N ILE A 96 -7.51 -13.15 12.01
CA ILE A 96 -8.26 -12.56 13.12
C ILE A 96 -9.42 -11.74 12.52
N PRO A 97 -10.69 -12.12 12.73
CA PRO A 97 -11.82 -11.32 12.26
C PRO A 97 -11.90 -10.02 13.07
N PHE A 98 -12.27 -8.91 12.41
CA PHE A 98 -12.44 -7.61 13.07
C PHE A 98 -11.18 -7.08 13.77
N LEU A 99 -9.99 -7.45 13.25
CA LEU A 99 -8.69 -7.03 13.80
C LEU A 99 -8.56 -5.52 13.98
N GLU A 100 -9.18 -4.74 13.10
CA GLU A 100 -9.23 -3.28 13.16
C GLU A 100 -9.92 -2.73 14.44
N HIS A 101 -10.63 -3.57 15.18
CA HIS A 101 -11.30 -3.25 16.44
C HIS A 101 -10.54 -3.75 17.68
N ASP A 102 -9.47 -4.53 17.50
CA ASP A 102 -8.65 -5.06 18.59
C ASP A 102 -7.39 -4.20 18.82
N ASP A 103 -7.02 -4.03 20.09
CA ASP A 103 -5.77 -3.36 20.45
C ASP A 103 -4.55 -4.20 20.06
N ALA A 104 -3.47 -3.55 19.63
CA ALA A 104 -2.26 -4.23 19.18
C ALA A 104 -1.67 -5.19 20.22
N ASN A 105 -1.76 -4.88 21.52
CA ASN A 105 -1.25 -5.78 22.57
C ASN A 105 -2.10 -7.04 22.75
N ARG A 106 -3.36 -7.03 22.31
CA ARG A 106 -4.26 -8.20 22.35
C ARG A 106 -4.16 -9.05 21.09
N ALA A 107 -3.69 -8.46 19.99
CA ALA A 107 -3.50 -9.12 18.71
C ALA A 107 -2.08 -9.68 18.49
N LEU A 108 -1.13 -9.38 19.39
CA LEU A 108 0.28 -9.81 19.35
C LEU A 108 0.48 -11.24 19.87
#